data_AF-A0AA38GCN9-F1
#
_entry.id   AF-A0AA38GCN9-F1
#
_cell.length_a   1.000
_cell.length_b   1.000
_cell.length_c   1.000
_cell.angle_alpha   90.00
_cell.angle_beta   90.00
_cell.angle_gamma   90.00
#
_symmetry.space_group_name_H-M   'P 1'
#
loop_
_entity.id
_entity.type
_entity.pdbx_description
1 polymer ?
#
loop_
_entity_poly.entity_id
_entity_poly.type
_entity_poly.pdbx_seq_one_letter_code
_entity_poly.pdbx_strand_id
1 'polypeptide(L)'
;RIHVGLVILCILGTAIASIHTGLLVLFLCLAVVGTYSLCARAPPPPLLGIHGRIIFSRSRTRSNSMLEKKAKHPLVEYETRYFSQILDHFTYRPQGYKVFQQRYLINDKHWGGAKKKAPIFVYTGNEGTIESFANNTGFFFENAPKFGALLVIIE
;
A
#
# COMPACT_ATOMS: atom_id res chain seq x y z
N ARG A 1 -2.54 -38.77 -49.30
CA ARG A 1 -2.07 -39.38 -48.03
C ARG A 1 -1.32 -38.41 -47.11
N ILE A 2 -0.56 -37.44 -47.63
CA ILE A 2 0.27 -36.52 -46.82
C ILE A 2 -0.56 -35.44 -46.09
N HIS A 3 -1.63 -34.93 -46.72
CA HIS A 3 -2.50 -33.90 -46.10
C HIS A 3 -3.27 -34.37 -44.86
N VAL A 4 -3.63 -35.66 -44.77
CA VAL A 4 -4.38 -36.19 -43.62
C VAL A 4 -3.49 -36.33 -42.38
N GLY A 5 -2.21 -36.69 -42.56
CA GLY A 5 -1.25 -36.82 -41.46
C GLY A 5 -0.89 -35.48 -40.81
N LEU A 6 -0.79 -34.40 -41.60
CA LEU A 6 -0.46 -33.07 -41.09
C LEU A 6 -1.62 -32.45 -40.27
N VAL A 7 -2.87 -32.71 -40.68
CA VAL A 7 -4.07 -32.27 -39.95
C VAL A 7 -4.18 -32.99 -38.60
N ILE A 8 -3.92 -34.30 -38.56
CA ILE A 8 -3.93 -35.08 -37.30
C ILE A 8 -2.85 -34.57 -36.34
N LEU A 9 -1.65 -34.25 -36.84
CA LEU A 9 -0.55 -33.73 -36.01
C LEU A 9 -0.86 -32.35 -35.42
N CYS A 10 -1.49 -31.46 -36.19
CA CYS A 10 -1.95 -30.15 -35.70
C CYS A 10 -3.02 -30.28 -34.61
N ILE A 11 -4.03 -31.13 -34.82
CA ILE A 11 -5.11 -31.33 -33.84
C ILE A 11 -4.55 -31.92 -32.53
N LEU A 12 -3.65 -32.90 -32.62
CA LEU A 12 -3.01 -33.50 -31.46
C LEU A 12 -2.15 -32.47 -30.71
N GLY A 13 -1.38 -31.65 -31.42
CA GLY A 13 -0.56 -30.59 -30.83
C GLY A 13 -1.37 -29.53 -30.11
N THR A 14 -2.48 -29.06 -30.69
CA THR A 14 -3.38 -28.09 -30.04
C THR A 14 -4.10 -28.68 -28.84
N ALA A 15 -4.47 -29.97 -28.89
CA ALA A 15 -5.11 -30.66 -27.77
C ALA A 15 -4.13 -30.81 -26.58
N ILE A 16 -2.87 -31.19 -26.84
CA ILE A 16 -1.84 -31.31 -25.80
C ILE A 16 -1.54 -29.95 -25.15
N ALA A 17 -1.45 -28.88 -25.93
CA ALA A 17 -1.26 -27.52 -25.40
C ALA A 17 -2.45 -27.05 -24.55
N SER A 18 -3.69 -27.39 -24.96
CA SER A 18 -4.90 -27.07 -24.20
C SER A 18 -4.99 -27.84 -22.88
N ILE A 19 -4.55 -29.10 -22.85
CA ILE A 19 -4.52 -29.93 -21.63
C ILE A 19 -3.48 -29.39 -20.65
N HIS A 20 -2.29 -29.03 -21.15
CA HIS A 20 -1.20 -28.52 -20.30
C HIS A 20 -1.53 -27.15 -19.69
N THR A 21 -2.17 -26.26 -20.46
CA THR A 21 -2.63 -24.95 -19.96
C THR A 21 -3.78 -25.10 -18.95
N GLY A 22 -4.74 -25.99 -19.19
CA GLY A 22 -5.81 -26.29 -18.23
C GLY A 22 -5.29 -26.86 -16.91
N LEU A 23 -4.32 -27.78 -16.96
CA LEU A 23 -3.70 -28.35 -15.76
C LEU A 23 -2.92 -27.29 -14.97
N LEU A 24 -2.19 -26.40 -15.64
CA LEU A 24 -1.47 -25.30 -15.00
C LEU A 24 -2.43 -24.33 -14.28
N VAL A 25 -3.55 -23.98 -14.91
CA VAL A 25 -4.58 -23.11 -14.31
C VAL A 25 -5.22 -23.79 -13.10
N LEU A 26 -5.51 -25.09 -13.17
CA LEU A 26 -6.06 -25.85 -12.04
C LEU A 26 -5.09 -25.90 -10.85
N PHE A 27 -3.79 -26.13 -11.10
CA PHE A 27 -2.76 -26.09 -10.05
C PHE A 27 -2.63 -24.71 -9.39
N LEU A 28 -2.68 -23.63 -10.18
CA LEU A 28 -2.65 -22.27 -9.65
C LEU A 28 -3.90 -21.96 -8.81
N CYS A 29 -5.09 -22.38 -9.24
CA CYS A 29 -6.32 -22.21 -8.46
C CYS A 29 -6.28 -22.97 -7.12
N LEU A 30 -5.77 -24.20 -7.11
CA LEU A 30 -5.65 -24.98 -5.87
C LEU A 30 -4.61 -24.41 -4.90
N ALA A 31 -3.50 -23.86 -5.40
CA ALA A 31 -2.50 -23.17 -4.58
C ALA A 31 -3.08 -21.91 -3.92
N VAL A 32 -3.92 -21.16 -4.65
CA VAL A 32 -4.60 -19.98 -4.13
C VAL A 32 -5.58 -20.36 -3.02
N VAL A 33 -6.41 -21.40 -3.21
CA VAL A 33 -7.38 -21.86 -2.18
C VAL A 33 -6.70 -22.43 -0.91
N GLY A 34 -5.56 -23.11 -1.05
CA GLY A 34 -4.84 -23.70 0.09
C GLY A 34 -4.20 -22.69 1.06
N THR A 35 -3.97 -21.46 0.63
CA THR A 35 -3.32 -20.43 1.47
C THR A 35 -4.28 -19.64 2.36
N TYR A 36 -5.59 -19.64 2.06
CA TYR A 36 -6.57 -18.91 2.87
C TYR A 36 -6.96 -19.62 4.18
N SER A 37 -6.62 -20.91 4.36
CA SER A 37 -7.10 -21.72 5.48
C SER A 37 -6.12 -21.92 6.64
N LEU A 38 -5.01 -21.16 6.70
CA LEU A 38 -4.02 -21.25 7.81
C LEU A 38 -3.86 -19.96 8.64
N CYS A 39 -4.52 -18.87 8.29
CA CYS A 39 -4.48 -17.62 9.05
C CYS A 39 -5.69 -17.47 9.97
N ALA A 40 -5.96 -18.46 10.83
CA ALA A 40 -7.05 -18.36 11.81
C ALA A 40 -6.77 -19.10 13.13
N ARG A 41 -5.59 -18.86 13.75
CA ARG A 41 -5.41 -18.91 15.22
C ARG A 41 -3.98 -18.55 15.62
N ALA A 42 -3.73 -17.28 15.91
CA ALA A 42 -2.63 -16.89 16.78
C ALA A 42 -3.21 -16.64 18.19
N PRO A 43 -2.72 -17.28 19.27
CA PRO A 43 -3.12 -16.94 20.62
C PRO A 43 -2.54 -15.57 21.03
N PRO A 44 -3.25 -14.78 21.88
CA PRO A 44 -2.75 -13.50 22.34
C PRO A 44 -1.50 -13.66 23.24
N PRO A 45 -0.52 -12.74 23.19
CA PRO A 45 0.63 -12.77 24.07
C PRO A 45 0.25 -12.45 25.53
N PRO A 46 0.96 -12.99 26.52
CA PRO A 46 0.69 -12.71 27.93
C PRO A 46 1.06 -11.27 28.29
N LEU A 47 0.15 -10.60 29.01
CA LEU A 47 0.34 -9.28 29.60
C LEU A 47 1.37 -9.36 30.74
N LEU A 48 2.55 -8.78 30.53
CA LEU A 48 3.54 -8.59 31.59
C LEU A 48 3.28 -7.23 32.25
N GLY A 49 2.72 -7.25 33.46
CA GLY A 49 2.58 -6.07 34.30
C GLY A 49 3.93 -5.57 34.77
N ILE A 50 4.26 -4.32 34.48
CA ILE A 50 5.45 -3.65 35.01
C ILE A 50 5.01 -2.61 36.02
N HIS A 51 5.24 -2.94 37.29
CA HIS A 51 5.14 -2.04 38.44
C HIS A 51 6.16 -0.90 38.27
N GLY A 52 5.71 0.33 38.47
CA GLY A 52 6.48 1.53 38.16
C GLY A 52 7.70 1.78 39.05
N ARG A 53 8.63 2.58 38.52
CA ARG A 53 9.44 3.55 39.27
C ARG A 53 9.83 4.71 38.38
N ILE A 54 9.34 5.89 38.76
CA ILE A 54 9.71 7.19 38.24
C ILE A 54 11.17 7.45 38.66
N ILE A 55 12.07 7.70 37.70
CA ILE A 55 13.39 8.30 37.98
C ILE A 55 13.55 9.54 37.12
N PHE A 56 13.91 10.60 37.82
CA PHE A 56 14.00 12.00 37.42
C PHE A 56 15.04 12.25 36.32
N SER A 57 14.72 13.21 35.46
CA SER A 57 15.54 13.73 34.35
C SER A 57 16.91 14.24 34.78
N ARG A 58 17.94 13.96 33.97
CA ARG A 58 19.13 14.81 33.85
C ARG A 58 19.56 14.89 32.38
N SER A 59 19.19 16.00 31.75
CA SER A 59 19.63 16.41 30.42
C SER A 59 21.15 16.53 30.35
N ARG A 60 21.77 15.74 29.47
CA ARG A 60 23.15 15.93 29.02
C ARG A 60 23.16 15.94 27.51
N THR A 61 23.19 17.15 26.94
CA THR A 61 23.48 17.39 25.52
C THR A 61 24.87 16.84 25.21
N ARG A 62 24.92 15.84 24.32
CA ARG A 62 26.15 15.37 23.71
C ARG A 62 26.00 15.47 22.19
N SER A 63 26.45 16.59 21.66
CA SER A 63 26.78 16.77 20.26
C SER A 63 27.92 15.82 19.89
N ASN A 64 27.71 15.01 18.86
CA ASN A 64 28.67 14.49 17.87
C ASN A 64 27.79 13.76 16.83
N SER A 65 27.38 14.40 15.74
CA SER A 65 28.11 14.54 14.47
C SER A 65 28.63 13.20 13.92
N MET A 66 28.27 12.92 12.67
CA MET A 66 28.71 11.80 11.83
C MET A 66 28.20 10.39 12.18
N LEU A 67 26.87 10.24 12.11
CA LEU A 67 26.26 9.16 11.34
C LEU A 67 24.95 9.73 10.77
N GLU A 68 25.09 10.72 9.88
CA GLU A 68 24.08 10.92 8.86
C GLU A 68 24.12 9.64 8.01
N LYS A 69 23.43 8.59 8.47
CA LYS A 69 23.00 7.51 7.60
C LYS A 69 22.33 8.23 6.46
N LYS A 70 23.02 8.34 5.33
CA LYS A 70 22.48 8.81 4.07
C LYS A 70 21.16 8.07 3.90
N ALA A 71 20.07 8.73 4.28
CA ALA A 71 18.77 8.12 4.30
C ALA A 71 18.58 7.67 2.87
N LYS A 72 18.37 6.36 2.70
CA LYS A 72 18.00 5.77 1.41
C LYS A 72 16.95 6.71 0.86
N HIS A 73 17.28 7.41 -0.23
CA HIS A 73 16.40 8.41 -0.82
C HIS A 73 15.04 7.71 -0.92
N PRO A 74 13.96 8.25 -0.34
CA PRO A 74 12.66 7.62 -0.50
C PRO A 74 12.48 7.43 -2.00
N LEU A 75 12.13 6.20 -2.41
CA LEU A 75 11.96 5.85 -3.83
C LEU A 75 10.88 6.72 -4.49
N VAL A 76 10.17 7.48 -3.67
CA VAL A 76 8.95 8.18 -3.93
C VAL A 76 9.06 9.58 -3.34
N GLU A 77 8.92 10.59 -4.19
CA GLU A 77 8.90 12.00 -3.81
C GLU A 77 7.47 12.40 -3.40
N TYR A 78 7.29 13.10 -2.28
CA TYR A 78 6.00 13.64 -1.84
C TYR A 78 6.19 14.79 -0.86
N GLU A 79 5.18 15.64 -0.74
CA GLU A 79 5.07 16.66 0.29
C GLU A 79 4.10 16.20 1.39
N THR A 80 4.47 16.39 2.66
CA THR A 80 3.58 16.13 3.80
C THR A 80 2.77 17.37 4.12
N ARG A 81 1.45 17.24 4.17
CA ARG A 81 0.52 18.31 4.55
C ARG A 81 -0.47 17.81 5.63
N TYR A 82 -1.26 18.75 6.14
CA TYR A 82 -2.26 18.49 7.18
C TYR A 82 -3.59 19.11 6.82
N PHE A 83 -4.67 18.38 7.08
CA PHE A 83 -6.04 18.82 6.92
C PHE A 83 -6.74 18.86 8.29
N SER A 84 -7.42 19.97 8.58
CA SER A 84 -8.21 20.10 9.81
C SER A 84 -9.51 19.32 9.66
N GLN A 85 -9.55 18.13 10.26
CA GLN A 85 -10.68 17.22 10.22
C GLN A 85 -11.50 17.34 11.51
N ILE A 86 -12.83 17.19 11.40
CA ILE A 86 -13.71 17.12 12.57
C ILE A 86 -13.41 15.82 13.32
N LEU A 87 -13.34 15.91 14.65
CA LEU A 87 -13.03 14.76 15.52
C LEU A 87 -14.18 13.76 15.60
N ASP A 88 -15.43 14.26 15.64
CA ASP A 88 -16.64 13.46 15.74
C ASP A 88 -17.65 13.85 14.67
N HIS A 89 -17.78 13.03 13.63
CA HIS A 89 -18.72 13.24 12.52
C HIS A 89 -20.15 12.78 12.83
N PHE A 90 -20.41 12.18 14.00
CA PHE A 90 -21.70 11.60 14.35
C PHE A 90 -22.50 12.48 15.32
N THR A 91 -21.82 13.41 16.02
CA THR A 91 -22.47 14.32 16.97
C THR A 91 -22.68 15.72 16.39
N TYR A 92 -23.95 16.12 16.23
CA TYR A 92 -24.35 17.45 15.72
C TYR A 92 -24.58 18.48 16.85
N ARG A 93 -23.66 18.54 17.82
CA ARG A 93 -23.68 19.51 18.93
C ARG A 93 -22.36 20.25 19.02
N PRO A 94 -22.31 21.47 19.58
CA PRO A 94 -21.09 22.28 19.65
C PRO A 94 -19.87 21.55 20.24
N GLN A 95 -20.09 20.61 21.15
CA GLN A 95 -19.04 19.83 21.79
C GLN A 95 -18.35 18.82 20.82
N GLY A 96 -19.03 18.42 19.75
CA GLY A 96 -18.55 17.47 18.73
C GLY A 96 -17.68 18.12 17.64
N TYR A 97 -17.74 19.44 17.47
CA TYR A 97 -17.02 20.17 16.41
C TYR A 97 -15.54 20.46 16.72
N LYS A 98 -14.93 19.65 17.60
CA LYS A 98 -13.47 19.72 17.80
C LYS A 98 -12.77 19.27 16.52
N VAL A 99 -11.60 19.82 16.25
CA VAL A 99 -10.79 19.48 15.07
C VAL A 99 -9.46 18.88 15.46
N PHE A 100 -8.93 18.01 14.60
CA PHE A 100 -7.57 17.49 14.66
C PHE A 100 -6.89 17.63 13.29
N GLN A 101 -5.56 17.63 13.27
CA GLN A 101 -4.78 17.74 12.05
C GLN A 101 -4.52 16.34 11.49
N GLN A 102 -5.32 15.91 10.52
CA GLN A 102 -5.10 14.67 9.78
C GLN A 102 -3.99 14.87 8.76
N ARG A 103 -2.94 14.07 8.83
CA ARG A 103 -1.82 14.14 7.90
C ARG A 103 -2.18 13.49 6.57
N TYR A 104 -1.59 13.99 5.49
CA TYR A 104 -1.66 13.36 4.18
C TYR A 104 -0.40 13.67 3.39
N LEU A 105 -0.07 12.81 2.43
CA LEU A 105 1.02 13.02 1.47
C LEU A 105 0.43 13.41 0.12
N ILE A 106 1.05 14.39 -0.53
CA ILE A 106 0.65 14.84 -1.86
C ILE A 106 1.83 14.83 -2.82
N ASN A 107 1.59 14.43 -4.06
CA ASN A 107 2.53 14.61 -5.15
C ASN A 107 1.77 15.12 -6.38
N ASP A 108 2.15 16.31 -6.84
CA ASP A 108 1.56 17.01 -7.99
C ASP A 108 2.51 17.10 -9.21
N LYS A 109 3.68 16.43 -9.15
CA LYS A 109 4.74 16.47 -10.17
C LYS A 109 4.25 16.22 -11.59
N HIS A 110 3.28 15.33 -11.73
CA HIS A 110 2.71 14.94 -13.02
C HIS A 110 1.27 15.43 -13.23
N TRP A 111 0.71 16.19 -12.29
CA TRP A 111 -0.70 16.52 -12.33
C TRP A 111 -1.03 17.47 -13.50
N GLY A 112 -1.93 17.04 -14.38
CA GLY A 112 -2.39 17.83 -15.52
C GLY A 112 -3.27 19.04 -15.14
N GLY A 113 -3.64 19.17 -13.87
CA GLY A 113 -4.43 20.25 -13.33
C GLY A 113 -5.94 20.08 -13.55
N ALA A 114 -6.72 20.79 -12.73
CA ALA A 114 -8.19 20.72 -12.77
C ALA A 114 -8.77 21.15 -14.13
N LYS A 115 -8.15 22.12 -14.82
CA LYS A 115 -8.60 22.58 -16.15
C LYS A 115 -8.62 21.46 -17.21
N LYS A 116 -7.68 20.51 -17.11
CA LYS A 116 -7.61 19.34 -18.00
C LYS A 116 -8.44 18.16 -17.50
N LYS A 117 -9.20 18.33 -16.41
CA LYS A 117 -9.94 17.26 -15.72
C LYS A 117 -9.03 16.06 -15.39
N ALA A 118 -7.78 16.35 -15.06
CA ALA A 118 -6.80 15.33 -14.70
C ALA A 118 -7.25 14.60 -13.42
N PRO A 119 -7.12 13.27 -13.36
CA PRO A 119 -7.64 12.48 -12.24
C PRO A 119 -6.82 12.70 -10.96
N ILE A 120 -7.44 12.34 -9.84
CA ILE A 120 -6.78 12.26 -8.53
C ILE A 120 -6.76 10.80 -8.12
N PHE A 121 -5.58 10.25 -7.88
CA PHE A 121 -5.40 8.94 -7.28
C PHE A 121 -5.35 9.10 -5.77
N VAL A 122 -6.33 8.52 -5.08
CA VAL A 122 -6.46 8.60 -3.63
C VAL A 122 -6.21 7.23 -3.02
N TYR A 123 -5.25 7.16 -2.10
CA TYR A 123 -5.05 6.02 -1.23
C TYR A 123 -5.61 6.34 0.15
N THR A 124 -6.56 5.53 0.60
CA THR A 124 -7.13 5.61 1.95
C THR A 124 -6.26 4.80 2.89
N GLY A 125 -5.51 5.48 3.76
CA GLY A 125 -4.67 4.87 4.79
C GLY A 125 -5.41 3.82 5.61
N ASN A 126 -4.65 2.88 6.17
CA ASN A 126 -5.13 1.83 7.05
C ASN A 126 -4.41 1.94 8.41
N GLU A 127 -4.21 0.84 9.14
CA GLU A 127 -3.63 0.82 10.48
C GLU A 127 -2.09 1.02 10.55
N GLY A 128 -1.42 1.19 9.41
CA GLY A 128 0.04 1.39 9.35
C GLY A 128 0.48 2.86 9.23
N THR A 129 1.79 3.08 9.23
CA THR A 129 2.34 4.43 8.99
C THR A 129 2.23 4.81 7.53
N ILE A 130 1.86 6.07 7.25
CA ILE A 130 1.68 6.58 5.89
C ILE A 130 2.92 6.45 5.00
N GLU A 131 4.12 6.54 5.59
CA GLU A 131 5.40 6.38 4.89
C GLU A 131 5.60 4.94 4.40
N SER A 132 5.05 3.96 5.12
CA SER A 132 5.07 2.56 4.68
C SER A 132 4.24 2.39 3.41
N PHE A 133 3.06 3.02 3.33
CA PHE A 133 2.23 2.97 2.13
C PHE A 133 2.86 3.71 0.96
N ALA A 134 3.43 4.88 1.18
CA ALA A 134 4.16 5.61 0.14
C ALA A 134 5.28 4.75 -0.47
N ASN A 135 6.03 4.01 0.35
CA ASN A 135 7.13 3.18 -0.12
C ASN A 135 6.69 1.86 -0.78
N ASN A 136 5.51 1.34 -0.45
CA ASN A 136 5.02 0.05 -0.97
C ASN A 136 4.01 0.19 -2.12
N THR A 137 3.46 1.37 -2.35
CA THR A 137 2.41 1.61 -3.36
C THR A 137 2.99 2.16 -4.67
N GLY A 138 3.93 1.43 -5.26
CA GLY A 138 4.61 1.81 -6.52
C GLY A 138 3.63 2.05 -7.68
N PHE A 139 2.54 1.29 -7.73
CA PHE A 139 1.51 1.41 -8.77
C PHE A 139 0.98 2.85 -8.95
N PHE A 140 0.80 3.61 -7.86
CA PHE A 140 0.31 4.99 -7.94
C PHE A 140 1.33 5.90 -8.64
N PHE A 141 2.59 5.83 -8.19
CA PHE A 141 3.67 6.69 -8.67
C PHE A 141 4.07 6.39 -10.11
N GLU A 142 4.08 5.11 -10.50
CA GLU A 142 4.41 4.67 -11.86
C GLU A 142 3.34 5.06 -12.88
N ASN A 143 2.07 5.08 -12.48
CA ASN A 143 0.96 5.41 -13.39
C ASN A 143 0.65 6.91 -13.45
N ALA A 144 1.05 7.70 -12.45
CA ALA A 144 0.77 9.13 -12.41
C ALA A 144 1.22 9.91 -13.67
N PRO A 145 2.41 9.67 -14.26
CA PRO A 145 2.80 10.30 -15.53
C PRO A 145 1.86 9.97 -16.69
N LYS A 146 1.39 8.72 -16.76
CA LYS A 146 0.53 8.24 -17.85
C LYS A 146 -0.85 8.90 -17.83
N PHE A 147 -1.41 9.07 -16.65
CA PHE A 147 -2.73 9.66 -16.48
C PHE A 147 -2.70 11.17 -16.20
N GLY A 148 -1.51 11.73 -16.01
CA GLY A 148 -1.33 13.10 -15.51
C GLY A 148 -1.99 13.29 -14.15
N ALA A 149 -1.90 12.30 -13.27
CA ALA A 149 -2.70 12.25 -12.04
C ALA A 149 -2.06 13.04 -10.88
N LEU A 150 -2.90 13.58 -10.00
CA LEU A 150 -2.50 14.02 -8.66
C LEU A 150 -2.51 12.81 -7.73
N LEU A 151 -1.49 12.66 -6.89
CA LEU A 151 -1.47 11.59 -5.88
C LEU A 151 -1.78 12.18 -4.51
N VAL A 152 -2.69 11.53 -3.79
CA VAL A 152 -3.02 11.86 -2.40
C VAL A 152 -3.06 10.56 -1.60
N ILE A 153 -2.20 10.45 -0.59
CA ILE A 153 -2.23 9.36 0.38
C ILE A 153 -2.71 9.97 1.69
N ILE A 154 -3.80 9.44 2.25
CA ILE A 154 -4.37 9.92 3.51
C ILE A 154 -3.88 9.00 4.63
N GLU A 155 -3.51 9.57 5.78
CA GLU A 155 -3.16 8.78 6.99
C GLU A 155 -4.37 8.04 7.53
#